data_AF-A0A2D0N4C4-F1
#
_entry.id   AF-A0A2D0N4C4-F1
#
_cell.length_a   1.000
_cell.length_b   1.000
_cell.length_c   1.000
_cell.angle_alpha   90.00
_cell.angle_beta   90.00
_cell.angle_gamma   90.00
#
_symmetry.space_group_name_H-M   'P 1'
#
loop_
_entity.id
_entity.type
_entity.pdbx_description
1 polymer ?
#
loop_
_entity_poly.entity_id
_entity_poly.type
_entity_poly.pdbx_seq_one_letter_code
_entity_poly.pdbx_strand_id
1 'polypeptide(L)'
;MNTYQKHQQILLAVFKFLSEHPDAMYTQKEMTRKLKILGVQVSTGQFNKAVKENQIGKKSLIDICRGLEKILALEFNMAYEPEKDTFKENVDPNWKKIIIGKHETPEPQQHPNLSDDPNTANFLLQKGRMTVTEKADFMSTAQKEVILVGVRLRQFCSYFNKRSDAEFKNRIARILERGVDINCYLLDPDCHAARFYLEDRGESLVDEKNGDQVILEVIRDLKIISREFTDKGYKGQLNIYKYRHIPHNYFMAVDGDTPQGKIAGSHYLYGVMRSKAPVFAFERRTDEDLFALYWKSLQSVCSGARQIEV
;
A
#
# COMPACT_ATOMS: atom_id res chain seq x y z
N MET A 1 -30.41 20.76 29.97
CA MET A 1 -29.78 20.81 28.63
C MET A 1 -30.78 20.30 27.60
N ASN A 2 -31.01 21.02 26.49
CA ASN A 2 -31.94 20.52 25.47
C ASN A 2 -31.32 19.33 24.71
N THR A 3 -32.15 18.50 24.06
CA THR A 3 -31.66 17.29 23.38
C THR A 3 -30.58 17.57 22.34
N TYR A 4 -30.64 18.72 21.66
CA TYR A 4 -29.65 19.10 20.65
C TYR A 4 -28.29 19.39 21.28
N GLN A 5 -28.26 20.20 22.34
CA GLN A 5 -27.05 20.52 23.11
C GLN A 5 -26.39 19.25 23.67
N LYS A 6 -27.20 18.29 24.14
CA LYS A 6 -26.69 16.99 24.63
C LYS A 6 -25.92 16.23 23.54
N HIS A 7 -26.47 16.15 22.33
CA HIS A 7 -25.78 15.46 21.22
C HIS A 7 -24.58 16.26 20.71
N GLN A 8 -24.64 17.60 20.73
CA GLN A 8 -23.50 18.42 20.37
C GLN A 8 -22.33 18.21 21.35
N GLN A 9 -22.61 18.09 22.65
CA GLN A 9 -21.61 17.76 23.66
C GLN A 9 -20.97 16.39 23.39
N ILE A 10 -21.79 15.36 23.12
CA ILE A 10 -21.32 14.02 22.75
C ILE A 10 -20.39 14.09 21.52
N LEU A 11 -20.83 14.74 20.45
CA LEU A 11 -20.05 14.89 19.22
C LEU A 11 -18.65 15.47 19.51
N LEU A 12 -18.58 16.58 20.27
CA LEU A 12 -17.33 17.27 20.54
C LEU A 12 -16.41 16.47 21.46
N ALA A 13 -16.97 15.88 22.53
CA ALA A 13 -16.20 15.08 23.48
C ALA A 13 -15.61 13.84 22.79
N VAL A 14 -16.43 13.09 22.05
CA VAL A 14 -15.98 11.87 21.36
C VAL A 14 -15.01 12.21 20.23
N PHE A 15 -15.26 13.28 19.45
CA PHE A 15 -14.34 13.74 18.41
C PHE A 15 -12.97 14.08 18.99
N LYS A 16 -12.92 14.81 20.10
CA LYS A 16 -11.68 15.17 20.79
C LYS A 16 -10.94 13.93 21.27
N PHE A 17 -11.63 13.04 21.98
CA PHE A 17 -11.05 11.78 22.47
C PHE A 17 -10.41 10.97 21.33
N LEU A 18 -11.14 10.76 20.23
CA LEU A 18 -10.63 10.00 19.09
C LEU A 18 -9.43 10.69 18.44
N SER A 19 -9.48 12.02 18.27
CA SER A 19 -8.42 12.78 17.59
C SER A 19 -7.12 12.85 18.39
N GLU A 20 -7.20 12.79 19.72
CA GLU A 20 -6.06 12.87 20.65
C GLU A 20 -5.57 11.49 21.12
N HIS A 21 -6.23 10.38 20.72
CA HIS A 21 -5.88 9.05 21.19
C HIS A 21 -4.49 8.59 20.69
N PRO A 22 -3.57 8.13 21.56
CA PRO A 22 -2.19 7.79 21.19
C PRO A 22 -2.06 6.68 20.14
N ASP A 23 -2.90 5.66 20.24
CA ASP A 23 -2.80 4.45 19.41
C ASP A 23 -3.36 4.58 17.98
N ALA A 24 -3.98 5.72 17.63
CA ALA A 24 -4.60 5.88 16.31
C ALA A 24 -4.83 7.36 15.94
N MET A 25 -4.31 7.79 14.79
CA MET A 25 -4.64 9.11 14.22
C MET A 25 -6.03 9.11 13.58
N TYR A 26 -7.08 9.38 14.35
CA TYR A 26 -8.42 9.62 13.82
C TYR A 26 -8.53 11.02 13.23
N THR A 27 -8.38 11.11 11.91
CA THR A 27 -8.70 12.34 11.18
C THR A 27 -10.21 12.47 10.96
N GLN A 28 -10.70 13.69 10.70
CA GLN A 28 -12.10 13.91 10.28
C GLN A 28 -12.49 13.03 9.08
N LYS A 29 -11.56 12.83 8.14
CA LYS A 29 -11.76 11.97 6.97
C LYS A 29 -11.94 10.51 7.37
N GLU A 30 -11.15 10.03 8.33
CA GLU A 30 -11.22 8.66 8.82
C GLU A 30 -12.49 8.38 9.63
N MET A 31 -12.88 9.31 10.52
CA MET A 31 -14.15 9.23 11.23
C MET A 31 -15.34 9.24 10.26
N THR A 32 -15.33 10.12 9.26
CA THR A 32 -16.37 10.14 8.21
C THR A 32 -16.44 8.80 7.48
N ARG A 33 -15.28 8.21 7.15
CA ARG A 33 -15.23 6.88 6.51
C ARG A 33 -15.89 5.82 7.39
N LYS A 34 -15.46 5.68 8.65
CA LYS A 34 -16.03 4.70 9.60
C LYS A 34 -17.53 4.91 9.85
N LEU A 35 -17.99 6.16 9.92
CA LEU A 35 -19.41 6.48 10.04
C LEU A 35 -20.21 5.94 8.84
N LYS A 36 -19.69 6.05 7.61
CA LYS A 36 -20.34 5.48 6.42
C LYS A 36 -20.45 3.96 6.48
N ILE A 37 -19.40 3.28 6.98
CA ILE A 37 -19.40 1.81 7.19
C ILE A 37 -20.51 1.41 8.15
N LEU A 38 -20.72 2.20 9.19
CA LEU A 38 -21.82 2.02 10.16
C LEU A 38 -23.20 2.44 9.63
N GLY A 39 -23.33 2.76 8.33
CA GLY A 39 -24.56 3.17 7.68
C GLY A 39 -24.95 4.64 7.89
N VAL A 40 -24.08 5.46 8.47
CA VAL A 40 -24.34 6.89 8.70
C VAL A 40 -23.97 7.69 7.46
N GLN A 41 -24.98 8.25 6.79
CA GLN A 41 -24.80 9.09 5.59
C GLN A 41 -24.34 10.49 5.96
N VAL A 42 -23.01 10.70 6.01
CA VAL A 42 -22.40 11.99 6.31
C VAL A 42 -21.20 12.25 5.38
N SER A 43 -21.14 13.45 4.80
CA SER A 43 -19.95 13.92 4.06
C SER A 43 -18.93 14.57 5.02
N THR A 44 -17.65 14.61 4.63
CA THR A 44 -16.61 15.25 5.47
C THR A 44 -16.91 16.74 5.69
N GLY A 45 -17.50 17.42 4.69
CA GLY A 45 -17.95 18.81 4.83
C GLY A 45 -19.05 18.97 5.88
N GLN A 46 -20.08 18.10 5.85
CA GLN A 46 -21.15 18.10 6.85
C GLN A 46 -20.63 17.78 8.26
N PHE A 47 -19.73 16.80 8.38
CA PHE A 47 -19.10 16.46 9.64
C PHE A 47 -18.28 17.64 10.20
N ASN A 48 -17.50 18.31 9.35
CA ASN A 48 -16.73 19.49 9.75
C ASN A 48 -17.64 20.64 10.21
N LYS A 49 -18.76 20.89 9.51
CA LYS A 49 -19.77 21.87 9.96
C LYS A 49 -20.38 21.51 11.31
N ALA A 50 -20.65 20.22 11.55
CA ALA A 50 -21.16 19.76 12.83
C ALA A 50 -20.17 20.02 13.98
N VAL A 51 -18.88 19.76 13.75
CA VAL A 51 -17.82 19.92 14.77
C VAL A 51 -17.45 21.40 14.99
N LYS A 52 -17.28 22.20 13.94
CA LYS A 52 -16.75 23.57 14.05
C LYS A 52 -17.81 24.66 14.11
N GLU A 53 -18.90 24.50 13.36
CA GLU A 53 -19.87 25.57 13.12
C GLU A 53 -21.18 25.33 13.87
N ASN A 54 -21.40 24.13 14.43
CA ASN A 54 -22.65 23.71 15.04
C ASN A 54 -23.86 23.87 14.08
N GLN A 55 -23.61 23.73 12.77
CA GLN A 55 -24.60 23.92 11.71
C GLN A 55 -24.96 22.58 11.07
N ILE A 56 -25.75 21.79 11.78
CA ILE A 56 -26.26 20.51 11.27
C ILE A 56 -27.69 20.24 11.73
N GLY A 57 -28.49 19.60 10.88
CA GLY A 57 -29.85 19.21 11.23
C GLY A 57 -29.86 18.23 12.40
N LYS A 58 -30.84 18.38 13.31
CA LYS A 58 -30.99 17.54 14.52
C LYS A 58 -30.91 16.04 14.24
N LYS A 59 -31.54 15.56 13.17
CA LYS A 59 -31.51 14.14 12.77
C LYS A 59 -30.08 13.67 12.45
N SER A 60 -29.39 14.39 11.58
CA SER A 60 -28.01 14.06 11.20
C SER A 60 -27.05 14.15 12.39
N LEU A 61 -27.24 15.10 13.30
CA LEU A 61 -26.45 15.17 14.54
C LEU A 61 -26.64 13.91 15.40
N ILE A 62 -27.87 13.46 15.58
CA ILE A 62 -28.18 12.22 16.33
C ILE A 62 -27.53 11.01 15.66
N ASP A 63 -27.65 10.89 14.33
CA ASP A 63 -27.09 9.76 13.57
C ASP A 63 -25.54 9.73 13.67
N ILE A 64 -24.89 10.89 13.59
CA ILE A 64 -23.44 11.01 13.78
C ILE A 64 -23.04 10.61 15.20
N CYS A 65 -23.73 11.12 16.23
CA CYS A 65 -23.40 10.80 17.62
C CYS A 65 -23.51 9.29 17.89
N ARG A 66 -24.60 8.66 17.44
CA ARG A 66 -24.79 7.21 17.55
C ARG A 66 -23.70 6.42 16.83
N GLY A 67 -23.26 6.90 15.68
CA GLY A 67 -22.14 6.30 14.95
C GLY A 67 -20.81 6.43 15.70
N LEU A 68 -20.53 7.60 16.28
CA LEU A 68 -19.32 7.85 17.07
C LEU A 68 -19.30 7.04 18.37
N GLU A 69 -20.43 6.93 19.06
CA GLU A 69 -20.59 6.07 20.24
C GLU A 69 -20.34 4.60 19.91
N LYS A 70 -20.81 4.13 18.74
CA LYS A 70 -20.49 2.79 18.24
C LYS A 70 -18.99 2.60 17.97
N ILE A 71 -18.29 3.61 17.44
CA ILE A 71 -16.84 3.56 17.26
C ILE A 71 -16.14 3.38 18.61
N LEU A 72 -16.53 4.15 19.63
CA LEU A 72 -15.98 4.01 20.98
C LEU A 72 -16.21 2.63 21.59
N ALA A 73 -17.44 2.13 21.48
CA ALA A 73 -17.79 0.83 22.02
C ALA A 73 -17.01 -0.30 21.33
N LEU A 74 -16.90 -0.27 20.00
CA LEU A 74 -16.27 -1.34 19.21
C LEU A 74 -14.74 -1.31 19.25
N GLU A 75 -14.13 -0.12 19.29
CA GLU A 75 -12.67 0.01 19.15
C GLU A 75 -11.93 0.24 20.47
N PHE A 76 -12.63 0.75 21.49
CA PHE A 76 -12.03 1.17 22.75
C PHE A 76 -12.71 0.58 23.99
N ASN A 77 -13.78 -0.19 23.82
CA ASN A 77 -14.59 -0.71 24.92
C ASN A 77 -15.12 0.42 25.83
N MET A 78 -15.46 1.59 25.27
CA MET A 78 -15.85 2.77 26.04
C MET A 78 -17.26 3.25 25.70
N ALA A 79 -17.89 3.91 26.67
CA ALA A 79 -19.08 4.72 26.50
C ALA A 79 -18.84 6.11 27.09
N TYR A 80 -19.45 7.13 26.50
CA TYR A 80 -19.40 8.49 27.04
C TYR A 80 -20.63 8.74 27.92
N GLU A 81 -20.45 9.27 29.12
CA GLU A 81 -21.49 9.61 30.09
C GLU A 81 -21.74 11.14 30.09
N PRO A 82 -22.75 11.65 29.35
CA PRO A 82 -22.91 13.10 29.16
C PRO A 82 -23.20 13.89 30.44
N GLU A 83 -23.81 13.24 31.44
CA GLU A 83 -24.15 13.88 32.72
C GLU A 83 -22.91 14.14 33.60
N LYS A 84 -21.83 13.37 33.38
CA LYS A 84 -20.56 13.52 34.12
C LYS A 84 -19.44 14.09 33.27
N ASP A 85 -19.66 14.21 31.96
CA ASP A 85 -18.63 14.58 30.98
C ASP A 85 -17.39 13.68 31.03
N THR A 86 -17.61 12.37 31.22
CA THR A 86 -16.52 11.38 31.34
C THR A 86 -16.71 10.19 30.42
N PHE A 87 -15.60 9.54 30.07
CA PHE A 87 -15.61 8.24 29.42
C PHE A 87 -15.57 7.14 30.48
N LYS A 88 -16.36 6.10 30.28
CA LYS A 88 -16.41 4.92 31.14
C LYS A 88 -16.13 3.69 30.31
N GLU A 89 -15.27 2.83 30.83
CA GLU A 89 -15.03 1.51 30.24
C GLU A 89 -16.26 0.62 30.43
N ASN A 90 -16.68 -0.05 29.38
CA ASN A 90 -17.75 -1.04 29.44
C ASN A 90 -17.17 -2.31 30.08
N VAL A 91 -17.80 -2.78 31.15
CA VAL A 91 -17.38 -4.00 31.85
C VAL A 91 -17.96 -5.22 31.12
N ASP A 92 -17.64 -5.37 29.83
CA ASP A 92 -17.94 -6.59 29.09
C ASP A 92 -16.70 -7.50 29.08
N PRO A 93 -16.68 -8.58 29.89
CA PRO A 93 -15.55 -9.50 29.96
C PRO A 93 -15.28 -10.26 28.66
N ASN A 94 -16.23 -10.25 27.72
CA ASN A 94 -16.10 -10.90 26.42
C ASN A 94 -15.79 -9.91 25.28
N TRP A 95 -15.52 -8.65 25.60
CA TRP A 95 -15.25 -7.65 24.58
C TRP A 95 -14.00 -8.01 23.76
N LYS A 96 -14.14 -7.93 22.45
CA LYS A 96 -13.04 -8.05 21.49
C LYS A 96 -12.98 -6.79 20.67
N LYS A 97 -11.78 -6.21 20.53
CA LYS A 97 -11.56 -5.01 19.73
C LYS A 97 -11.93 -5.25 18.26
N ILE A 98 -12.93 -4.54 17.75
CA ILE A 98 -13.36 -4.57 16.34
C ILE A 98 -13.00 -3.25 15.68
N ILE A 99 -11.89 -3.23 14.94
CA ILE A 99 -11.46 -2.02 14.21
C ILE A 99 -12.36 -1.83 12.98
N ILE A 100 -13.19 -0.79 13.00
CA ILE A 100 -14.15 -0.51 11.93
C ILE A 100 -13.39 -0.17 10.65
N GLY A 101 -13.70 -0.89 9.57
CA GLY A 101 -13.03 -0.73 8.29
C GLY A 101 -11.64 -1.34 8.20
N LYS A 102 -11.21 -2.17 9.17
CA LYS A 102 -10.07 -3.09 8.99
C LYS A 102 -10.47 -4.38 8.28
N HIS A 103 -11.78 -4.66 8.20
CA HIS A 103 -12.38 -5.73 7.39
C HIS A 103 -13.00 -5.22 6.07
N GLU A 104 -12.66 -4.01 5.63
CA GLU A 104 -12.99 -3.52 4.29
C GLU A 104 -11.74 -3.53 3.40
N THR A 105 -11.27 -4.71 3.05
CA THR A 105 -11.16 -4.97 1.61
C THR A 105 -12.60 -4.82 1.09
N PRO A 106 -12.88 -3.94 0.11
CA PRO A 106 -14.21 -3.96 -0.50
C PRO A 106 -14.49 -5.39 -0.91
N GLU A 107 -15.71 -5.86 -0.65
CA GLU A 107 -16.17 -7.20 -1.01
C GLU A 107 -15.53 -7.63 -2.34
N PRO A 108 -14.78 -8.75 -2.36
CA PRO A 108 -14.56 -9.38 -3.63
C PRO A 108 -15.96 -9.65 -4.15
N GLN A 109 -16.28 -9.07 -5.31
CA GLN A 109 -17.19 -9.76 -6.21
C GLN A 109 -16.70 -11.20 -6.18
N GLN A 110 -17.55 -12.11 -5.71
CA GLN A 110 -17.25 -13.53 -5.63
C GLN A 110 -16.83 -13.95 -7.03
N HIS A 111 -15.53 -13.96 -7.26
CA HIS A 111 -14.94 -14.66 -8.36
C HIS A 111 -14.67 -16.06 -7.79
N PRO A 112 -15.40 -17.07 -8.26
CA PRO A 112 -15.09 -18.44 -7.89
C PRO A 112 -13.65 -18.70 -8.35
N ASN A 113 -12.81 -19.22 -7.45
CA ASN A 113 -11.44 -19.72 -7.67
C ASN A 113 -10.25 -18.84 -7.19
N LEU A 114 -10.29 -18.28 -5.99
CA LEU A 114 -9.06 -17.93 -5.26
C LEU A 114 -9.20 -18.40 -3.82
N SER A 115 -8.37 -19.35 -3.42
CA SER A 115 -8.33 -19.95 -2.09
C SER A 115 -8.03 -18.91 -1.00
N ASP A 116 -8.74 -18.98 0.11
CA ASP A 116 -8.59 -18.13 1.31
C ASP A 116 -7.25 -18.35 2.07
N ASP A 117 -6.28 -19.03 1.47
CA ASP A 117 -4.97 -19.25 2.06
C ASP A 117 -3.98 -18.19 1.52
N PRO A 118 -3.48 -17.26 2.34
CA PRO A 118 -2.43 -16.33 1.93
C PRO A 118 -1.10 -17.02 1.55
N ASN A 119 -0.96 -18.34 1.78
CA ASN A 119 0.12 -19.19 1.26
C ASN A 119 -0.21 -19.90 -0.05
N THR A 120 -1.40 -19.73 -0.63
CA THR A 120 -1.66 -20.25 -1.98
C THR A 120 -0.95 -19.38 -3.02
N ALA A 121 0.02 -20.02 -3.65
CA ALA A 121 1.03 -19.54 -4.58
C ALA A 121 0.53 -18.69 -5.75
N ASN A 122 -0.75 -18.77 -6.10
CA ASN A 122 -1.32 -18.08 -7.26
C ASN A 122 -2.43 -17.14 -6.80
N PHE A 123 -2.19 -15.83 -6.86
CA PHE A 123 -3.22 -14.84 -6.53
C PHE A 123 -3.37 -13.78 -7.62
N LEU A 124 -4.61 -13.35 -7.82
CA LEU A 124 -4.95 -12.21 -8.68
C LEU A 124 -5.53 -11.09 -7.83
N LEU A 125 -4.76 -10.01 -7.68
CA LEU A 125 -5.28 -8.75 -7.18
C LEU A 125 -5.94 -8.00 -8.34
N GLN A 126 -7.24 -8.19 -8.49
CA GLN A 126 -8.02 -7.60 -9.60
C GLN A 126 -7.94 -6.08 -9.67
N LYS A 127 -7.80 -5.43 -8.52
CA LYS A 127 -7.65 -3.98 -8.44
C LYS A 127 -6.52 -3.66 -7.48
N GLY A 128 -5.52 -2.94 -7.98
CA GLY A 128 -4.58 -2.25 -7.15
C GLY A 128 -3.19 -2.88 -7.09
N ARG A 129 -2.41 -2.40 -6.13
CA ARG A 129 -1.04 -2.80 -5.88
C ARG A 129 -0.99 -3.70 -4.65
N MET A 130 0.01 -4.57 -4.58
CA MET A 130 0.37 -5.20 -3.31
C MET A 130 0.60 -4.12 -2.24
N THR A 131 0.16 -4.39 -1.02
CA THR A 131 0.48 -3.57 0.15
C THR A 131 1.99 -3.61 0.42
N VAL A 132 2.48 -2.69 1.26
CA VAL A 132 3.91 -2.68 1.64
C VAL A 132 4.28 -3.99 2.33
N THR A 133 3.42 -4.46 3.23
CA THR A 133 3.58 -5.71 3.96
C THR A 133 3.58 -6.91 3.01
N GLU A 134 2.57 -7.04 2.14
CA GLU A 134 2.52 -8.13 1.13
C GLU A 134 3.77 -8.15 0.26
N LYS A 135 4.25 -6.98 -0.19
CA LYS A 135 5.45 -6.90 -1.01
C LYS A 135 6.69 -7.35 -0.23
N ALA A 136 6.82 -6.90 1.01
CA ALA A 136 7.94 -7.29 1.87
C ALA A 136 7.90 -8.79 2.21
N ASP A 137 6.71 -9.34 2.48
CA ASP A 137 6.51 -10.77 2.73
C ASP A 137 6.84 -11.59 1.48
N PHE A 138 6.41 -11.14 0.29
CA PHE A 138 6.76 -11.76 -0.98
C PHE A 138 8.27 -11.85 -1.17
N MET A 139 9.01 -10.77 -0.92
CA MET A 139 10.48 -10.75 -1.02
C MET A 139 11.17 -11.51 0.12
N SER A 140 10.52 -11.65 1.28
CA SER A 140 11.16 -12.19 2.49
C SER A 140 11.59 -13.65 2.38
N THR A 141 11.01 -14.42 1.45
CA THR A 141 11.34 -15.83 1.23
C THR A 141 12.60 -16.02 0.38
N ALA A 142 13.15 -14.94 -0.19
CA ALA A 142 14.30 -15.00 -1.08
C ALA A 142 15.53 -15.62 -0.41
N GLN A 143 16.18 -16.53 -1.14
CA GLN A 143 17.41 -17.23 -0.76
C GLN A 143 18.62 -16.80 -1.60
N LYS A 144 18.39 -16.33 -2.83
CA LYS A 144 19.45 -15.96 -3.76
C LYS A 144 19.28 -14.55 -4.30
N GLU A 145 18.11 -14.24 -4.87
CA GLU A 145 17.90 -12.93 -5.48
C GLU A 145 16.45 -12.45 -5.45
N VAL A 146 16.30 -11.13 -5.47
CA VAL A 146 15.05 -10.43 -5.74
C VAL A 146 15.27 -9.53 -6.95
N ILE A 147 14.46 -9.70 -7.99
CA ILE A 147 14.50 -8.85 -9.20
C ILE A 147 13.27 -7.94 -9.22
N LEU A 148 13.49 -6.65 -9.35
CA LEU A 148 12.43 -5.64 -9.50
C LEU A 148 12.60 -4.95 -10.86
N VAL A 149 11.64 -5.10 -11.75
CA VAL A 149 11.63 -4.43 -13.06
C VAL A 149 10.45 -3.46 -13.12
N GLY A 150 10.72 -2.21 -13.48
CA GLY A 150 9.64 -1.26 -13.79
C GLY A 150 10.15 -0.01 -14.46
N VAL A 151 9.24 0.89 -14.87
CA VAL A 151 9.63 2.15 -15.53
C VAL A 151 10.50 2.99 -14.59
N ARG A 152 10.03 3.22 -13.36
CA ARG A 152 10.62 4.19 -12.41
C ARG A 152 10.97 3.63 -11.05
N LEU A 153 10.35 2.54 -10.61
CA LEU A 153 10.45 2.00 -9.24
C LEU A 153 10.24 2.99 -8.06
N ARG A 154 9.69 4.20 -8.30
CA ARG A 154 9.47 5.27 -7.31
C ARG A 154 8.84 4.81 -5.98
N GLN A 155 7.86 3.89 -6.05
CA GLN A 155 7.21 3.39 -4.85
C GLN A 155 8.16 2.59 -3.96
N PHE A 156 9.01 1.75 -4.55
CA PHE A 156 9.99 0.97 -3.81
C PHE A 156 10.95 1.90 -3.04
N CYS A 157 11.47 2.94 -3.69
CA CYS A 157 12.33 3.94 -3.04
C CYS A 157 11.59 4.70 -1.94
N SER A 158 10.33 5.10 -2.21
CA SER A 158 9.54 5.83 -1.23
C SER A 158 9.30 5.07 0.07
N TYR A 159 9.37 3.72 0.04
CA TYR A 159 9.21 2.92 1.25
C TYR A 159 10.38 3.05 2.22
N PHE A 160 11.59 3.34 1.73
CA PHE A 160 12.73 3.60 2.62
C PHE A 160 12.65 4.97 3.29
N ASN A 161 12.04 5.95 2.63
CA ASN A 161 12.01 7.35 3.11
C ASN A 161 10.76 7.71 3.91
N LYS A 162 9.63 7.02 3.67
CA LYS A 162 8.31 7.42 4.20
C LYS A 162 7.69 6.43 5.17
N ARG A 163 8.27 5.25 5.36
CA ARG A 163 7.75 4.20 6.24
C ARG A 163 8.65 4.06 7.46
N SER A 164 8.10 3.52 8.53
CA SER A 164 8.93 3.19 9.68
C SER A 164 9.94 2.12 9.28
N ASP A 165 11.12 2.17 9.89
CA ASP A 165 12.18 1.19 9.61
C ASP A 165 11.68 -0.24 9.83
N ALA A 166 10.84 -0.45 10.85
CA ALA A 166 10.23 -1.74 11.16
C ALA A 166 9.29 -2.28 10.08
N GLU A 167 8.57 -1.42 9.36
CA GLU A 167 7.57 -1.84 8.37
C GLU A 167 8.23 -2.38 7.09
N PHE A 168 9.35 -1.79 6.66
CA PHE A 168 9.97 -2.14 5.37
C PHE A 168 11.49 -2.27 5.43
N LYS A 169 12.21 -1.26 5.92
CA LYS A 169 13.66 -1.20 5.88
C LYS A 169 14.32 -2.39 6.58
N ASN A 170 13.85 -2.75 7.78
CA ASN A 170 14.36 -3.89 8.54
C ASN A 170 14.11 -5.23 7.85
N ARG A 171 13.03 -5.35 7.07
CA ARG A 171 12.75 -6.57 6.31
C ARG A 171 13.70 -6.72 5.13
N ILE A 172 13.97 -5.62 4.43
CA ILE A 172 14.97 -5.58 3.36
C ILE A 172 16.38 -5.83 3.90
N ALA A 173 16.73 -5.21 5.03
CA ALA A 173 18.01 -5.44 5.72
C ALA A 173 18.22 -6.93 6.01
N ARG A 174 17.23 -7.62 6.57
CA ARG A 174 17.33 -9.08 6.84
C ARG A 174 17.55 -9.91 5.56
N ILE A 175 16.99 -9.50 4.43
CA ILE A 175 17.21 -10.17 3.14
C ILE A 175 18.69 -10.01 2.73
N LEU A 176 19.21 -8.78 2.78
CA LEU A 176 20.61 -8.48 2.44
C LEU A 176 21.61 -9.10 3.43
N GLU A 177 21.29 -9.15 4.73
CA GLU A 177 22.10 -9.83 5.76
C GLU A 177 22.32 -11.32 5.47
N ARG A 178 21.33 -11.97 4.84
CA ARG A 178 21.43 -13.37 4.42
C ARG A 178 22.29 -13.58 3.17
N GLY A 179 22.71 -12.52 2.49
CA GLY A 179 23.48 -12.62 1.25
C GLY A 179 22.65 -12.62 -0.02
N VAL A 180 21.38 -12.21 0.06
CA VAL A 180 20.47 -12.14 -1.10
C VAL A 180 20.67 -10.81 -1.82
N ASP A 181 20.86 -10.85 -3.14
CA ASP A 181 20.96 -9.65 -3.95
C ASP A 181 19.58 -9.09 -4.36
N ILE A 182 19.46 -7.77 -4.39
CA ILE A 182 18.25 -7.07 -4.85
C ILE A 182 18.60 -6.28 -6.12
N ASN A 183 18.13 -6.78 -7.26
CA ASN A 183 18.42 -6.24 -8.59
C ASN A 183 17.27 -5.35 -9.08
N CYS A 184 17.50 -4.04 -9.13
CA CYS A 184 16.53 -3.04 -9.56
C CYS A 184 16.76 -2.61 -11.01
N TYR A 185 15.86 -2.95 -11.92
CA TYR A 185 15.89 -2.58 -13.35
C TYR A 185 14.90 -1.44 -13.63
N LEU A 186 15.44 -0.30 -14.07
CA LEU A 186 14.68 0.90 -14.44
C LEU A 186 14.81 1.17 -15.93
N LEU A 187 13.83 1.86 -16.50
CA LEU A 187 13.89 2.28 -17.90
C LEU A 187 15.03 3.31 -18.07
N ASP A 188 15.83 3.18 -19.12
CA ASP A 188 16.87 4.15 -19.45
C ASP A 188 16.24 5.44 -20.00
N PRO A 189 16.24 6.57 -19.26
CA PRO A 189 15.54 7.78 -19.70
C PRO A 189 16.15 8.36 -20.98
N ASP A 190 17.41 8.03 -21.27
CA ASP A 190 18.15 8.53 -22.42
C ASP A 190 17.90 7.72 -23.71
N CYS A 191 17.12 6.62 -23.64
CA CYS A 191 16.87 5.77 -24.81
C CYS A 191 15.60 6.18 -25.58
N HIS A 192 15.59 5.93 -26.89
CA HIS A 192 14.44 6.25 -27.76
C HIS A 192 13.15 5.56 -27.32
N ALA A 193 13.23 4.30 -26.88
CA ALA A 193 12.07 3.57 -26.38
C ALA A 193 11.44 4.24 -25.16
N ALA A 194 12.24 4.85 -24.29
CA ALA A 194 11.74 5.55 -23.12
C ALA A 194 11.00 6.82 -23.49
N ARG A 195 11.58 7.63 -24.38
CA ARG A 195 10.91 8.83 -24.90
C ARG A 195 9.55 8.48 -25.51
N PHE A 196 9.53 7.54 -26.44
CA PHE A 196 8.29 7.12 -27.11
C PHE A 196 7.23 6.65 -26.10
N TYR A 197 7.61 5.78 -25.16
CA TYR A 197 6.68 5.26 -24.16
C TYR A 197 6.13 6.36 -23.22
N LEU A 198 6.99 7.27 -22.76
CA LEU A 198 6.60 8.33 -21.83
C LEU A 198 5.74 9.41 -22.51
N GLU A 199 6.03 9.74 -23.76
CA GLU A 199 5.21 10.64 -24.58
C GLU A 199 3.80 10.08 -24.76
N ASP A 200 3.69 8.84 -25.27
CA ASP A 200 2.40 8.16 -25.50
C ASP A 200 1.58 8.05 -24.20
N ARG A 201 2.21 7.65 -23.09
CA ARG A 201 1.51 7.59 -21.80
C ARG A 201 1.16 8.96 -21.23
N GLY A 202 1.99 9.97 -21.49
CA GLY A 202 1.79 11.35 -21.05
C GLY A 202 0.56 12.02 -21.67
N GLU A 203 0.05 11.51 -22.79
CA GLU A 203 -1.21 11.97 -23.40
C GLU A 203 -2.42 11.63 -22.55
N SER A 204 -2.44 10.43 -21.95
CA SER A 204 -3.56 9.94 -21.14
C SER A 204 -3.37 10.15 -19.64
N LEU A 205 -2.12 10.27 -19.17
CA LEU A 205 -1.76 10.44 -17.77
C LEU A 205 -0.78 11.61 -17.64
N VAL A 206 -1.28 12.80 -17.30
CA VAL A 206 -0.48 14.04 -17.24
C VAL A 206 0.75 13.91 -16.33
N ASP A 207 0.65 13.15 -15.24
CA ASP A 207 1.76 12.88 -14.29
C ASP A 207 2.91 12.05 -14.91
N GLU A 208 2.70 11.46 -16.10
CA GLU A 208 3.72 10.70 -16.82
C GLU A 208 4.60 11.60 -17.72
N LYS A 209 4.19 12.85 -18.00
CA LYS A 209 4.93 13.77 -18.90
C LYS A 209 6.36 14.08 -18.47
N ASN A 210 6.61 14.15 -17.16
CA ASN A 210 7.95 14.35 -16.59
C ASN A 210 8.57 13.03 -16.12
N GLY A 211 8.21 11.92 -16.78
CA GLY A 211 8.56 10.58 -16.32
C GLY A 211 10.06 10.31 -16.32
N ASP A 212 10.78 10.87 -17.28
CA ASP A 212 12.23 10.83 -17.44
C ASP A 212 12.96 11.46 -16.25
N GLN A 213 12.56 12.66 -15.84
CA GLN A 213 13.12 13.35 -14.68
C GLN A 213 12.89 12.55 -13.40
N VAL A 214 11.69 11.95 -13.25
CA VAL A 214 11.38 11.09 -12.11
C VAL A 214 12.22 9.81 -12.12
N ILE A 215 12.58 9.26 -13.29
CA ILE A 215 13.51 8.11 -13.36
C ILE A 215 14.88 8.52 -12.78
N LEU A 216 15.41 9.68 -13.18
CA LEU A 216 16.71 10.17 -12.71
C LEU A 216 16.74 10.42 -11.20
N GLU A 217 15.67 11.00 -10.66
CA GLU A 217 15.49 11.19 -9.22
C GLU A 217 15.51 9.84 -8.49
N VAL A 218 14.77 8.85 -9.00
CA VAL A 218 14.71 7.53 -8.36
C VAL A 218 16.06 6.81 -8.42
N ILE A 219 16.80 6.92 -9.52
CA ILE A 219 18.16 6.36 -9.62
C ILE A 219 19.06 6.98 -8.54
N ARG A 220 18.97 8.30 -8.32
CA ARG A 220 19.74 8.98 -7.27
C ARG A 220 19.38 8.44 -5.89
N ASP A 221 18.10 8.31 -5.58
CA ASP A 221 17.62 7.76 -4.31
C ASP A 221 18.10 6.32 -4.09
N LEU A 222 18.04 5.47 -5.13
CA LEU A 222 18.53 4.10 -5.06
C LEU A 222 20.03 4.02 -4.81
N LYS A 223 20.83 4.90 -5.40
CA LYS A 223 22.28 4.97 -5.11
C LYS A 223 22.54 5.30 -3.65
N ILE A 224 21.80 6.26 -3.08
CA ILE A 224 21.91 6.61 -1.66
C ILE A 224 21.58 5.40 -0.78
N ILE A 225 20.46 4.72 -1.06
CA ILE A 225 20.04 3.52 -0.32
C ILE A 225 21.08 2.41 -0.45
N SER A 226 21.61 2.18 -1.65
CA SER A 226 22.62 1.15 -1.87
C SER A 226 23.91 1.42 -1.10
N ARG A 227 24.39 2.67 -1.07
CA ARG A 227 25.56 3.05 -0.26
C ARG A 227 25.32 2.82 1.23
N GLU A 228 24.14 3.18 1.73
CA GLU A 228 23.77 2.94 3.13
C GLU A 228 23.86 1.45 3.49
N PHE A 229 23.48 0.55 2.58
CA PHE A 229 23.58 -0.89 2.79
C PHE A 229 25.00 -1.43 2.69
N THR A 230 25.80 -0.89 1.76
CA THR A 230 27.23 -1.20 1.65
C THR A 230 27.98 -0.78 2.92
N ASP A 231 27.73 0.43 3.43
CA ASP A 231 28.36 0.97 4.63
C ASP A 231 28.02 0.15 5.89
N LYS A 232 26.86 -0.51 5.90
CA LYS A 232 26.44 -1.43 6.96
C LYS A 232 27.07 -2.82 6.87
N GLY A 233 27.81 -3.12 5.80
CA GLY A 233 28.50 -4.40 5.62
C GLY A 233 27.57 -5.59 5.42
N TYR A 234 26.38 -5.37 4.83
CA TYR A 234 25.50 -6.48 4.47
C TYR A 234 26.14 -7.38 3.41
N LYS A 235 25.81 -8.68 3.45
CA LYS A 235 26.41 -9.69 2.56
C LYS A 235 25.88 -9.59 1.13
N GLY A 236 24.59 -9.31 0.97
CA GLY A 236 23.92 -9.09 -0.30
C GLY A 236 23.95 -7.62 -0.70
N GLN A 237 23.74 -7.36 -1.99
CA GLN A 237 23.87 -6.03 -2.59
C GLN A 237 22.55 -5.52 -3.17
N LEU A 238 22.39 -4.19 -3.20
CA LEU A 238 21.32 -3.55 -3.97
C LEU A 238 21.90 -3.07 -5.30
N ASN A 239 21.65 -3.82 -6.37
CA ASN A 239 22.16 -3.51 -7.70
C ASN A 239 21.15 -2.69 -8.48
N ILE A 240 21.62 -1.75 -9.30
CA ILE A 240 20.78 -0.86 -10.09
C ILE A 240 21.17 -1.01 -11.56
N TYR A 241 20.18 -1.22 -12.44
CA TYR A 241 20.35 -1.42 -13.87
C TYR A 241 19.41 -0.52 -14.67
N LYS A 242 19.83 -0.16 -15.88
CA LYS A 242 18.99 0.51 -16.89
C LYS A 242 18.72 -0.44 -18.07
N TYR A 243 17.44 -0.66 -18.41
CA TYR A 243 17.02 -1.40 -19.62
C TYR A 243 16.48 -0.44 -20.69
N ARG A 244 16.47 -0.88 -21.96
CA ARG A 244 16.22 0.01 -23.13
C ARG A 244 15.04 -0.43 -24.03
N HIS A 245 14.22 -1.38 -23.57
CA HIS A 245 13.03 -1.87 -24.28
C HIS A 245 11.77 -1.09 -23.89
N ILE A 246 10.74 -1.12 -24.74
CA ILE A 246 9.44 -0.53 -24.41
C ILE A 246 8.83 -1.29 -23.23
N PRO A 247 8.50 -0.62 -22.11
CA PRO A 247 7.90 -1.27 -20.96
C PRO A 247 6.51 -1.87 -21.27
N HIS A 248 6.33 -3.15 -20.99
CA HIS A 248 5.02 -3.83 -21.08
C HIS A 248 4.50 -4.33 -19.72
N ASN A 249 5.41 -4.55 -18.77
CA ASN A 249 5.10 -5.09 -17.45
C ASN A 249 5.97 -4.46 -16.36
N TYR A 250 5.38 -4.30 -15.18
CA TYR A 250 6.11 -4.33 -13.92
C TYR A 250 6.32 -5.80 -13.53
N PHE A 251 7.54 -6.14 -13.12
CA PHE A 251 7.86 -7.47 -12.55
C PHE A 251 8.48 -7.34 -11.17
N MET A 252 8.17 -8.32 -10.32
CA MET A 252 8.89 -8.64 -9.10
C MET A 252 9.10 -10.16 -9.08
N ALA A 253 10.34 -10.61 -9.21
CA ALA A 253 10.68 -12.02 -9.13
C ALA A 253 11.53 -12.30 -7.89
N VAL A 254 11.39 -13.50 -7.34
CA VAL A 254 12.20 -14.01 -6.24
C VAL A 254 12.73 -15.37 -6.67
N ASP A 255 14.05 -15.54 -6.59
CA ASP A 255 14.77 -16.79 -6.88
C ASP A 255 14.34 -17.46 -8.20
N GLY A 256 14.24 -16.66 -9.28
CA GLY A 256 13.53 -17.05 -10.50
C GLY A 256 14.11 -18.25 -11.24
N ASP A 257 15.39 -18.56 -11.05
CA ASP A 257 16.07 -19.72 -11.62
C ASP A 257 15.94 -21.00 -10.78
N THR A 258 15.29 -20.93 -9.61
CA THR A 258 15.14 -22.06 -8.68
C THR A 258 13.79 -22.77 -8.81
N PRO A 259 13.62 -23.98 -8.24
CA PRO A 259 12.32 -24.63 -8.11
C PRO A 259 11.31 -23.86 -7.25
N GLN A 260 11.78 -23.00 -6.34
CA GLN A 260 10.97 -22.16 -5.46
C GLN A 260 10.70 -20.76 -6.05
N GLY A 261 11.10 -20.55 -7.30
CA GLY A 261 10.97 -19.27 -7.98
C GLY A 261 9.51 -18.79 -8.02
N LYS A 262 9.32 -17.49 -7.82
CA LYS A 262 8.00 -16.86 -7.90
C LYS A 262 8.04 -15.50 -8.54
N ILE A 263 6.98 -15.14 -9.25
CA ILE A 263 6.87 -13.89 -10.00
C ILE A 263 5.55 -13.23 -9.66
N ALA A 264 5.60 -11.93 -9.37
CA ALA A 264 4.46 -11.04 -9.40
C ALA A 264 4.59 -10.06 -10.57
N GLY A 265 3.61 -10.05 -11.47
CA GLY A 265 3.57 -9.24 -12.68
C GLY A 265 2.36 -8.31 -12.73
N SER A 266 2.51 -7.14 -13.36
CA SER A 266 1.40 -6.21 -13.61
C SER A 266 1.58 -5.50 -14.94
N HIS A 267 0.59 -5.64 -15.84
CA HIS A 267 0.61 -5.04 -17.16
C HIS A 267 0.46 -3.52 -17.11
N TYR A 268 1.21 -2.82 -17.96
CA TYR A 268 1.04 -1.38 -18.16
C TYR A 268 -0.15 -1.10 -19.09
N LEU A 269 -1.35 -0.98 -18.51
CA LEU A 269 -2.57 -0.65 -19.25
C LEU A 269 -2.58 0.83 -19.68
N TYR A 270 -2.89 1.12 -20.94
CA TYR A 270 -2.97 2.49 -21.47
C TYR A 270 -4.08 3.29 -20.76
N GLY A 271 -3.83 4.57 -20.44
CA GLY A 271 -4.77 5.43 -19.70
C GLY A 271 -5.05 5.04 -18.24
N VAL A 272 -4.51 3.93 -17.75
CA VAL A 272 -4.70 3.46 -16.38
C VAL A 272 -3.40 3.58 -15.60
N MET A 273 -3.46 4.24 -14.44
CA MET A 273 -2.31 4.30 -13.54
C MET A 273 -1.89 2.88 -13.15
N ARG A 274 -0.58 2.58 -13.15
CA ARG A 274 -0.09 1.25 -12.74
C ARG A 274 -0.56 0.85 -11.34
N SER A 275 -0.69 1.81 -10.42
CA SER A 275 -1.23 1.54 -9.07
C SER A 275 -2.67 0.99 -9.05
N LYS A 276 -3.40 1.06 -10.18
CA LYS A 276 -4.76 0.53 -10.36
C LYS A 276 -4.79 -0.70 -11.28
N ALA A 277 -3.70 -1.03 -11.97
CA ALA A 277 -3.63 -2.20 -12.84
C ALA A 277 -3.64 -3.49 -12.00
N PRO A 278 -4.22 -4.60 -12.50
CA PRO A 278 -4.21 -5.87 -11.79
C PRO A 278 -2.78 -6.39 -11.55
N VAL A 279 -2.60 -7.14 -10.47
CA VAL A 279 -1.36 -7.88 -10.19
C VAL A 279 -1.66 -9.36 -10.17
N PHE A 280 -0.87 -10.11 -10.92
CA PHE A 280 -0.87 -11.57 -10.94
C PHE A 280 0.38 -12.02 -10.21
N ALA A 281 0.26 -12.98 -9.32
CA ALA A 281 1.40 -13.66 -8.74
C ALA A 281 1.23 -15.16 -8.90
N PHE A 282 2.33 -15.85 -9.17
CA PHE A 282 2.38 -17.30 -9.34
C PHE A 282 3.77 -17.82 -9.00
N GLU A 283 3.83 -19.10 -8.61
CA GLU A 283 5.06 -19.81 -8.29
C GLU A 283 5.33 -20.90 -9.31
N ARG A 284 6.61 -21.19 -9.56
CA ARG A 284 7.03 -22.23 -10.51
C ARG A 284 6.46 -23.60 -10.16
N ARG A 285 6.37 -23.93 -8.87
CA ARG A 285 5.87 -25.22 -8.39
C ARG A 285 4.36 -25.43 -8.58
N THR A 286 3.59 -24.34 -8.73
CA THR A 286 2.12 -24.40 -8.85
C THR A 286 1.63 -24.08 -10.26
N ASP A 287 2.40 -23.33 -11.04
CA ASP A 287 2.08 -22.99 -12.42
C ASP A 287 3.36 -22.89 -13.27
N GLU A 288 3.95 -24.04 -13.60
CA GLU A 288 5.25 -24.12 -14.27
C GLU A 288 5.24 -23.46 -15.64
N ASP A 289 4.18 -23.66 -16.43
CA ASP A 289 4.06 -23.12 -17.79
C ASP A 289 3.94 -21.59 -17.79
N LEU A 290 3.04 -21.04 -16.96
CA LEU A 290 2.89 -19.59 -16.84
C LEU A 290 4.16 -18.96 -16.28
N PHE A 291 4.77 -19.60 -15.28
CA PHE A 291 6.04 -19.16 -14.72
C PHE A 291 7.13 -19.10 -15.79
N ALA A 292 7.31 -20.17 -16.58
CA ALA A 292 8.32 -20.23 -17.63
C ALA A 292 8.15 -19.11 -18.67
N LEU A 293 6.90 -18.82 -19.07
CA LEU A 293 6.60 -17.74 -20.02
C LEU A 293 6.97 -16.35 -19.46
N TYR A 294 6.53 -16.04 -18.24
CA TYR A 294 6.80 -14.75 -17.62
C TYR A 294 8.29 -14.60 -17.25
N TRP A 295 8.92 -15.67 -16.80
CA TRP A 295 10.35 -15.70 -16.51
C TRP A 295 11.18 -15.44 -17.77
N LYS A 296 10.87 -16.12 -18.88
CA LYS A 296 11.52 -15.85 -20.18
C LYS A 296 11.34 -14.40 -20.62
N SER A 297 10.15 -13.83 -20.44
CA SER A 297 9.92 -12.42 -20.75
C SER A 297 10.76 -11.50 -19.86
N LEU A 298 10.85 -11.77 -18.56
CA LEU A 298 11.64 -10.99 -17.62
C LEU A 298 13.12 -11.06 -17.96
N GLN A 299 13.66 -12.26 -18.20
CA GLN A 299 15.05 -12.46 -18.62
C GLN A 299 15.36 -11.68 -19.91
N SER A 300 14.43 -11.67 -20.86
CA SER A 300 14.57 -10.93 -22.11
C SER A 300 14.62 -9.40 -21.88
N VAL A 301 13.84 -8.87 -20.92
CA VAL A 301 13.89 -7.44 -20.54
C VAL A 301 15.20 -7.09 -19.83
N CYS A 302 15.70 -7.98 -18.97
CA CYS A 302 16.96 -7.79 -18.26
C CYS A 302 18.19 -7.98 -19.17
N SER A 303 18.03 -8.67 -20.29
CA SER A 303 19.11 -8.90 -21.25
C SER A 303 19.64 -7.59 -21.82
N GLY A 304 20.96 -7.39 -21.78
CA GLY A 304 21.60 -6.16 -22.25
C GLY A 304 21.35 -4.92 -21.39
N ALA A 305 20.71 -5.08 -20.22
CA ALA A 305 20.60 -3.99 -19.25
C ALA A 305 22.00 -3.63 -18.71
N ARG A 306 22.24 -2.34 -18.50
CA ARG A 306 23.54 -1.82 -18.03
C ARG A 306 23.48 -1.54 -16.55
N GLN A 307 24.42 -2.07 -15.79
CA GLN A 307 24.57 -1.73 -14.37
C GLN A 307 24.97 -0.27 -14.23
N ILE A 308 24.44 0.39 -13.21
CA ILE A 308 24.82 1.73 -12.80
C ILE A 308 25.80 1.58 -11.64
N GLU A 309 26.97 2.20 -11.75
CA GLU A 309 27.92 2.27 -10.64
C GLU A 309 27.32 3.06 -9.47
N VAL A 310 27.38 2.46 -8.28
CA VAL A 310 26.85 2.99 -7.02
C VAL A 310 27.92 3.77 -6.29
#